data_AF-A0A841B729-F1
#
_entry.id   AF-A0A841B729-F1
#
_cell.length_a   1.000
_cell.length_b   1.000
_cell.length_c   1.000
_cell.angle_alpha   90.00
_cell.angle_beta   90.00
_cell.angle_gamma   90.00
#
_symmetry.space_group_name_H-M   'P 1'
#
loop_
_entity.id
_entity.type
_entity.pdbx_description
1 polymer ?
#
loop_
_entity_poly.entity_id
_entity_poly.type
_entity_poly.pdbx_seq_one_letter_code
_entity_poly.pdbx_strand_id
1 'polypeptide(L)'
;MHATSTVHAPDGAAPTSVPPISDSKTFSRAFADIKTGFAAKELWGHLGWQDIKQRYRRSVIGPFWITISQGIIALGLGLLYSQLFALPTATFLPYISTGFIIWGFISGCLSEGMETFIANEGLIKQLPAPLSVYALRTVWRQTLMLAHNLIVYVIVVAIFFTSLDQPYAMSGDCVGQVLCHPGIGWYSLSAIPGILMLALNAGWVTLLLGIISTRYRDIPQVINSLIQLLFYMTPIVWPIDQLMAGGARDSISGALPFVYANPLFHFIQIVRAPLIGQAVSINSWFVVLGITVVGWGLALVAMRNYRSRVSYWV
;
A
#
# COMPACT_ATOMS: atom_id res chain seq x y z
N MET A 1 43.11 -40.54 47.76
CA MET A 1 41.63 -40.56 47.79
C MET A 1 41.13 -40.17 46.41
N HIS A 2 40.80 -41.15 45.56
CA HIS A 2 40.10 -40.91 44.30
C HIS A 2 38.67 -41.42 44.49
N ALA A 3 37.70 -40.51 44.46
CA ALA A 3 36.28 -40.86 44.49
C ALA A 3 35.83 -41.16 43.05
N THR A 4 35.69 -42.44 42.71
CA THR A 4 35.00 -42.89 41.50
C THR A 4 33.50 -42.97 41.80
N SER A 5 32.77 -41.93 41.43
CA SER A 5 31.31 -41.97 41.37
C SER A 5 30.90 -42.82 40.16
N THR A 6 30.43 -44.04 40.40
CA THR A 6 29.80 -44.90 39.40
C THR A 6 28.29 -44.80 39.57
N VAL A 7 27.69 -43.78 38.95
CA VAL A 7 26.24 -43.76 38.77
C VAL A 7 25.92 -44.81 37.70
N HIS A 8 25.38 -45.95 38.12
CA HIS A 8 24.75 -46.89 37.21
C HIS A 8 23.54 -46.20 36.57
N ALA A 9 23.65 -45.88 35.27
CA ALA A 9 22.48 -45.56 34.47
C ALA A 9 21.63 -46.84 34.36
N PRO A 10 20.33 -46.81 34.68
CA PRO A 10 19.48 -47.97 34.43
C PRO A 10 19.38 -48.20 32.93
N ASP A 11 19.68 -49.42 32.48
CA ASP A 11 19.47 -49.94 31.12
C ASP A 11 17.96 -50.08 30.81
N GLY A 12 17.20 -49.01 31.02
CA GLY A 12 15.86 -48.84 30.48
C GLY A 12 16.03 -48.17 29.13
N ALA A 13 15.90 -48.95 28.04
CA ALA A 13 15.75 -48.40 26.70
C ALA A 13 14.62 -47.36 26.72
N ALA A 14 14.99 -46.07 26.79
CA ALA A 14 14.04 -44.99 26.68
C ALA A 14 13.26 -45.21 25.38
N PRO A 15 11.92 -45.15 25.39
CA PRO A 15 11.17 -45.27 24.16
C PRO A 15 11.73 -44.24 23.20
N THR A 16 12.23 -44.70 22.04
CA THR A 16 12.70 -43.84 20.96
C THR A 16 11.48 -43.08 20.45
N SER A 17 11.12 -42.01 21.15
CA SER A 17 10.09 -41.09 20.72
C SER A 17 10.62 -40.50 19.41
N VAL A 18 9.93 -40.83 18.33
CA VAL A 18 10.23 -40.28 17.01
C VAL A 18 10.33 -38.77 17.19
N PRO A 19 11.47 -38.13 16.82
CA PRO A 19 11.60 -36.69 16.96
C PRO A 19 10.42 -36.05 16.21
N PRO A 20 9.72 -35.08 16.80
CA PRO A 20 8.54 -34.49 16.18
C PRO A 20 8.90 -34.01 14.77
N ILE A 21 8.11 -34.43 13.79
CA ILE A 21 8.34 -34.10 12.38
C ILE A 21 8.39 -32.57 12.26
N SER A 22 9.48 -32.04 11.68
CA SER A 22 9.65 -30.60 11.49
C SER A 22 8.67 -30.09 10.43
N ASP A 23 7.47 -29.72 10.88
CA ASP A 23 6.40 -29.15 10.07
C ASP A 23 6.58 -27.63 9.85
N SER A 24 7.82 -27.15 9.93
CA SER A 24 8.15 -25.72 9.85
C SER A 24 7.95 -25.12 8.46
N LYS A 25 7.96 -25.94 7.40
CA LYS A 25 7.90 -25.53 5.98
C LYS A 25 6.64 -25.98 5.24
N THR A 26 5.49 -25.87 5.90
CA THR A 26 4.22 -26.36 5.35
C THR A 26 3.27 -25.22 5.04
N PHE A 27 2.57 -25.30 3.90
CA PHE A 27 1.57 -24.29 3.52
C PHE A 27 0.44 -24.19 4.54
N SER A 28 0.03 -25.31 5.16
CA SER A 28 -0.96 -25.32 6.24
C SER A 28 -0.61 -24.33 7.36
N ARG A 29 0.66 -24.29 7.81
CA ARG A 29 1.10 -23.34 8.83
C ARG A 29 1.16 -21.90 8.32
N ALA A 30 1.53 -21.67 7.06
CA ALA A 30 1.53 -20.32 6.48
C ALA A 30 0.09 -19.75 6.42
N PHE A 31 -0.87 -20.55 5.96
CA PHE A 31 -2.29 -20.18 5.97
C PHE A 31 -2.84 -20.03 7.39
N ALA A 32 -2.45 -20.91 8.31
CA ALA A 32 -2.84 -20.80 9.70
C ALA A 32 -2.32 -19.52 10.36
N ASP A 33 -1.07 -19.11 10.07
CA ASP A 33 -0.50 -17.85 10.55
C ASP A 33 -1.35 -16.67 10.07
N ILE A 34 -1.61 -16.58 8.76
CA ILE A 34 -2.43 -15.53 8.16
C ILE A 34 -3.83 -15.52 8.77
N LYS A 35 -4.50 -16.68 8.86
CA LYS A 35 -5.85 -16.79 9.43
C LYS A 35 -5.88 -16.33 10.90
N THR A 36 -4.88 -16.73 11.69
CA THR A 36 -4.77 -16.36 13.10
C THR A 36 -4.47 -14.87 13.25
N GLY A 37 -3.62 -14.31 12.40
CA GLY A 37 -3.32 -12.88 12.36
C GLY A 37 -4.55 -12.05 12.00
N PHE A 38 -5.32 -12.46 10.99
CA PHE A 38 -6.59 -11.82 10.65
C PHE A 38 -7.61 -11.91 11.80
N ALA A 39 -7.68 -13.05 12.51
CA ALA A 39 -8.56 -13.20 13.66
C ALA A 39 -8.16 -12.30 14.84
N ALA A 40 -6.87 -11.96 14.99
CA ALA A 40 -6.34 -11.08 16.03
C ALA A 40 -6.61 -9.58 15.78
N LYS A 41 -7.80 -9.23 15.29
CA LYS A 41 -8.21 -7.87 14.88
C LYS A 41 -8.08 -6.82 15.97
N GLU A 42 -8.37 -7.18 17.21
CA GLU A 42 -8.24 -6.27 18.35
C GLU A 42 -6.77 -5.94 18.62
N LEU A 43 -5.88 -6.92 18.47
CA LEU A 43 -4.45 -6.74 18.72
C LEU A 43 -3.82 -5.84 17.65
N TRP A 44 -3.88 -6.21 16.36
CA TRP A 44 -3.25 -5.39 15.32
C TRP A 44 -3.96 -4.04 15.14
N GLY A 45 -5.27 -3.99 15.35
CA GLY A 45 -6.06 -2.77 15.28
C GLY A 45 -5.66 -1.77 16.37
N HIS A 46 -5.54 -2.23 17.62
CA HIS A 46 -5.12 -1.39 18.73
C HIS A 46 -3.67 -0.95 18.60
N LEU A 47 -2.76 -1.87 18.24
CA LEU A 47 -1.35 -1.53 18.05
C LEU A 47 -1.15 -0.48 16.94
N GLY A 48 -1.84 -0.64 15.80
CA GLY A 48 -1.75 0.32 14.69
C GLY A 48 -2.35 1.69 15.04
N TRP A 49 -3.42 1.71 15.84
CA TRP A 49 -3.97 2.97 16.38
C TRP A 49 -3.01 3.65 17.35
N GLN A 50 -2.40 2.86 18.24
CA GLN A 50 -1.40 3.36 19.19
C GLN A 50 -0.17 3.93 18.48
N ASP A 51 0.27 3.36 17.36
CA ASP A 51 1.40 3.90 16.59
C ASP A 51 1.18 5.34 16.17
N ILE A 52 -0.01 5.68 15.68
CA ILE A 52 -0.36 7.05 15.31
C ILE A 52 -0.43 7.91 16.56
N LYS A 53 -1.14 7.46 17.60
CA LYS A 53 -1.29 8.24 18.85
C LYS A 53 0.05 8.53 19.51
N GLN A 54 0.99 7.59 19.51
CA GLN A 54 2.34 7.75 20.05
C GLN A 54 3.14 8.75 19.22
N ARG A 55 3.07 8.68 17.88
CA ARG A 55 3.74 9.62 16.98
C ARG A 55 3.33 11.08 17.24
N TYR A 56 2.06 11.31 17.56
CA TYR A 56 1.50 12.65 17.80
C TYR A 56 1.28 12.97 19.29
N ARG A 57 1.81 12.19 20.24
CA ARG A 57 1.52 12.31 21.68
C ARG A 57 1.81 13.70 22.27
N ARG A 58 2.82 14.40 21.74
CA ARG A 58 3.25 15.72 22.22
C ARG A 58 2.90 16.85 21.24
N SER A 59 2.05 16.58 20.25
CA SER A 59 1.63 17.59 19.28
C SER A 59 0.36 18.29 19.74
N VAL A 60 0.32 19.62 19.64
CA VAL A 60 -0.85 20.44 19.98
C VAL A 60 -2.04 20.13 19.06
N ILE A 61 -1.77 20.00 17.75
CA ILE A 61 -2.80 19.74 16.72
C ILE A 61 -3.11 18.24 16.59
N GLY A 62 -2.22 17.37 17.09
CA GLY A 62 -2.42 15.93 17.05
C GLY A 62 -2.36 15.34 15.62
N PRO A 63 -3.09 14.25 15.34
CA PRO A 63 -3.08 13.56 14.04
C PRO A 63 -3.55 14.39 12.84
N PHE A 64 -4.24 15.51 13.06
CA PHE A 64 -4.68 16.39 11.96
C PHE A 64 -3.51 17.00 11.17
N TRP A 65 -2.30 17.00 11.73
CA TRP A 65 -1.09 17.33 10.97
C TRP A 65 -0.89 16.48 9.71
N ILE A 66 -1.33 15.22 9.73
CA ILE A 66 -1.29 14.33 8.56
C ILE A 66 -2.05 14.98 7.40
N THR A 67 -3.31 15.33 7.66
CA THR A 67 -4.22 15.96 6.69
C THR A 67 -3.73 17.35 6.27
N ILE A 68 -3.27 18.18 7.20
CA ILE A 68 -2.76 19.53 6.91
C ILE A 68 -1.54 19.43 5.97
N SER A 69 -0.58 18.56 6.28
CA SER A 69 0.62 18.39 5.46
C SER A 69 0.25 17.92 4.04
N GLN A 70 -0.66 16.95 3.91
CA GLN A 70 -1.13 16.48 2.62
C GLN A 70 -1.86 17.57 1.84
N GLY A 71 -2.70 18.37 2.53
CA GLY A 71 -3.42 19.49 1.94
C GLY A 71 -2.48 20.56 1.39
N ILE A 72 -1.43 20.92 2.15
CA ILE A 72 -0.42 21.89 1.71
C ILE A 72 0.32 21.40 0.45
N ILE A 73 0.76 20.14 0.44
CA ILE A 73 1.46 19.56 -0.72
C ILE A 73 0.53 19.51 -1.94
N ALA A 74 -0.68 18.99 -1.78
CA ALA A 74 -1.66 18.89 -2.87
C ALA A 74 -2.03 20.27 -3.43
N LEU A 75 -2.24 21.27 -2.56
CA LEU A 75 -2.55 22.63 -2.97
C LEU A 75 -1.37 23.29 -3.68
N GLY A 76 -0.18 23.27 -3.07
CA GLY A 76 1.01 23.93 -3.61
C GLY A 76 1.42 23.34 -4.96
N LEU A 77 1.55 22.02 -5.05
CA LEU A 77 1.90 21.35 -6.30
C LEU A 77 0.75 21.39 -7.31
N GLY A 78 -0.49 21.25 -6.85
CA GLY A 78 -1.66 21.31 -7.72
C GLY A 78 -1.80 22.67 -8.43
N LEU A 79 -1.58 23.77 -7.71
CA LEU A 79 -1.55 25.12 -8.29
C LEU A 79 -0.34 25.33 -9.21
N LEU A 80 0.85 24.85 -8.81
CA LEU A 80 2.05 24.97 -9.63
C LEU A 80 1.89 24.24 -10.97
N TYR A 81 1.42 23.00 -10.93
CA TYR A 81 1.27 22.17 -12.13
C TYR A 81 0.06 22.56 -12.98
N SER A 82 -1.03 23.09 -12.38
CA SER A 82 -2.16 23.60 -13.19
C SER A 82 -1.71 24.74 -14.09
N GLN A 83 -0.91 25.67 -13.56
CA GLN A 83 -0.33 26.77 -14.31
C GLN A 83 0.69 26.27 -15.34
N LEU A 84 1.56 25.33 -14.97
CA LEU A 84 2.57 24.76 -15.87
C LEU A 84 1.93 24.05 -17.08
N PHE A 85 0.82 23.35 -16.86
CA PHE A 85 0.14 22.57 -17.88
C PHE A 85 -1.04 23.32 -18.53
N ALA A 86 -1.26 24.58 -18.16
CA ALA A 86 -2.38 25.41 -18.62
C ALA A 86 -3.75 24.71 -18.46
N LEU A 87 -3.95 24.02 -17.33
CA LEU A 87 -5.17 23.29 -17.01
C LEU A 87 -6.04 24.06 -16.02
N PRO A 88 -7.38 23.98 -16.11
CA PRO A 88 -8.26 24.56 -15.10
C PRO A 88 -7.98 23.96 -13.72
N THR A 89 -7.65 24.82 -12.75
CA THR A 89 -7.36 24.37 -11.38
C THR A 89 -8.53 23.59 -10.77
N ALA A 90 -9.77 23.95 -11.11
CA ALA A 90 -10.97 23.28 -10.58
C ALA A 90 -11.07 21.79 -10.94
N THR A 91 -10.58 21.38 -12.12
CA THR A 91 -10.60 19.98 -12.56
C THR A 91 -9.29 19.27 -12.26
N PHE A 92 -8.17 20.00 -12.27
CA PHE A 92 -6.85 19.42 -12.08
C PHE A 92 -6.44 19.22 -10.61
N LEU A 93 -6.89 20.08 -9.69
CA LEU A 93 -6.59 19.95 -8.27
C LEU A 93 -7.18 18.65 -7.65
N PRO A 94 -8.45 18.26 -7.94
CA PRO A 94 -8.98 16.95 -7.56
C PRO A 94 -8.16 15.78 -8.12
N TYR A 95 -7.70 15.87 -9.38
CA TYR A 95 -6.87 14.84 -10.00
C TYR A 95 -5.55 14.63 -9.27
N ILE A 96 -4.80 15.72 -9.03
CA ILE A 96 -3.51 15.65 -8.34
C ILE A 96 -3.68 15.24 -6.88
N SER A 97 -4.66 15.79 -6.17
CA SER A 97 -4.87 15.49 -4.75
C SER A 97 -5.20 14.02 -4.53
N THR A 98 -6.12 13.44 -5.30
CA THR A 98 -6.42 12.00 -5.25
C THR A 98 -5.20 11.15 -5.60
N GLY A 99 -4.45 11.53 -6.64
CA GLY A 99 -3.20 10.88 -7.02
C GLY A 99 -2.19 10.84 -5.87
N PHE A 100 -1.94 11.97 -5.20
CA PHE A 100 -1.03 12.03 -4.05
C PHE A 100 -1.53 11.24 -2.84
N ILE A 101 -2.84 11.25 -2.56
CA ILE A 101 -3.43 10.50 -1.44
C ILE A 101 -3.22 8.99 -1.64
N ILE A 102 -3.52 8.48 -2.84
CA ILE A 102 -3.38 7.06 -3.15
C ILE A 102 -1.89 6.67 -3.20
N TRP A 103 -1.05 7.49 -3.81
CA TRP A 103 0.40 7.26 -3.84
C TRP A 103 1.01 7.27 -2.43
N GLY A 104 0.56 8.17 -1.56
CA GLY A 104 0.98 8.21 -0.16
C GLY A 104 0.72 6.90 0.56
N PHE A 105 -0.44 6.27 0.33
CA PHE A 105 -0.72 4.93 0.86
C PHE A 105 0.21 3.86 0.26
N ILE A 106 0.36 3.82 -1.07
CA ILE A 106 1.20 2.82 -1.75
C ILE A 106 2.66 2.92 -1.28
N SER A 107 3.23 4.13 -1.33
CA SER A 107 4.60 4.40 -0.88
C SER A 107 4.77 4.12 0.62
N GLY A 108 3.80 4.49 1.45
CA GLY A 108 3.80 4.19 2.88
C GLY A 108 3.82 2.69 3.17
N CYS A 109 2.99 1.90 2.49
CA CYS A 109 2.98 0.45 2.61
C CYS A 109 4.28 -0.22 2.12
N LEU A 110 4.91 0.32 1.08
CA LEU A 110 6.19 -0.19 0.57
C LEU A 110 7.33 0.13 1.55
N SER A 111 7.51 1.40 1.92
CA SER A 111 8.59 1.86 2.79
C SER A 111 8.46 1.31 4.21
N GLU A 112 7.30 1.48 4.85
CA GLU A 112 7.11 0.97 6.22
C GLU A 112 6.92 -0.54 6.25
N GLY A 113 6.47 -1.14 5.15
CA GLY A 113 6.33 -2.59 5.04
C GLY A 113 7.68 -3.31 5.10
N MET A 114 8.73 -2.74 4.51
CA MET A 114 10.09 -3.26 4.63
C MET A 114 10.61 -3.17 6.06
N GLU A 115 10.31 -2.10 6.77
CA GLU A 115 10.77 -1.92 8.15
C GLU A 115 9.92 -2.67 9.18
N THR A 116 8.79 -3.27 8.76
CA THR A 116 7.75 -3.76 9.68
C THR A 116 8.26 -4.78 10.70
N PHE A 117 9.15 -5.71 10.31
CA PHE A 117 9.66 -6.73 11.23
C PHE A 117 10.93 -6.26 11.94
N ILE A 118 11.76 -5.46 11.26
CA ILE A 118 12.99 -4.89 11.84
C ILE A 118 12.63 -3.97 13.02
N ALA A 119 11.69 -3.04 12.81
CA ALA A 119 11.24 -2.11 13.85
C ALA A 119 10.50 -2.78 15.02
N ASN A 120 10.03 -4.03 14.83
CA ASN A 120 9.28 -4.79 15.84
C ASN A 120 10.09 -5.96 16.44
N GLU A 121 11.43 -5.95 16.32
CA GLU A 121 12.33 -6.97 16.86
C GLU A 121 12.00 -7.39 18.30
N GLY A 122 11.91 -6.41 19.20
CA GLY A 122 11.67 -6.67 20.61
C GLY A 122 10.34 -7.40 20.85
N LEU A 123 9.29 -7.03 20.12
CA LEU A 123 7.98 -7.69 20.23
C LEU A 123 8.00 -9.09 19.63
N ILE A 124 8.69 -9.29 18.50
CA ILE A 124 8.80 -10.60 17.83
C ILE A 124 9.55 -11.60 18.72
N LYS A 125 10.57 -11.15 19.45
CA LYS A 125 11.37 -12.00 20.35
C LYS A 125 10.67 -12.30 21.68
N GLN A 126 9.70 -11.48 22.10
CA GLN A 126 9.05 -11.59 23.41
C GLN A 126 7.61 -12.11 23.38
N LEU A 127 6.87 -11.87 22.30
CA LEU A 127 5.46 -12.24 22.18
C LEU A 127 5.30 -13.34 21.12
N PRO A 128 4.61 -14.45 21.43
CA PRO A 128 4.34 -15.51 20.46
C PRO A 128 3.18 -15.13 19.51
N ALA A 129 3.30 -14.00 18.81
CA ALA A 129 2.32 -13.53 17.84
C ALA A 129 2.64 -14.03 16.41
N PRO A 130 1.63 -14.36 15.58
CA PRO A 130 1.81 -14.62 14.16
C PRO A 130 2.49 -13.44 13.44
N LEU A 131 3.38 -13.70 12.47
CA LEU A 131 4.06 -12.62 11.74
C LEU A 131 3.07 -11.72 10.99
N SER A 132 1.98 -12.31 10.50
CA SER A 132 0.89 -11.58 9.86
C SER A 132 0.27 -10.48 10.74
N VAL A 133 0.31 -10.58 12.07
CA VAL A 133 -0.18 -9.52 12.98
C VAL A 133 0.60 -8.22 12.78
N TYR A 134 1.93 -8.29 12.67
CA TYR A 134 2.76 -7.09 12.49
C TYR A 134 2.58 -6.49 11.10
N ALA A 135 2.41 -7.34 10.07
CA ALA A 135 2.08 -6.86 8.73
C ALA A 135 0.71 -6.16 8.70
N LEU A 136 -0.32 -6.78 9.31
CA LEU A 136 -1.66 -6.19 9.39
C LEU A 136 -1.69 -4.90 10.23
N ARG A 137 -0.89 -4.80 11.30
CA ARG A 137 -0.69 -3.56 12.06
C ARG A 137 -0.20 -2.43 11.16
N THR A 138 0.80 -2.69 10.32
CA THR A 138 1.36 -1.71 9.38
C THR A 138 0.34 -1.32 8.30
N VAL A 139 -0.33 -2.30 7.69
CA VAL A 139 -1.40 -2.02 6.70
C VAL A 139 -2.54 -1.22 7.32
N TRP A 140 -2.96 -1.55 8.54
CA TRP A 140 -4.00 -0.82 9.26
C TRP A 140 -3.59 0.62 9.55
N ARG A 141 -2.36 0.83 10.04
CA ARG A 141 -1.80 2.17 10.26
C ARG A 141 -1.82 2.99 8.97
N GLN A 142 -1.39 2.42 7.85
CA GLN A 142 -1.42 3.09 6.54
C GLN A 142 -2.85 3.36 6.06
N THR A 143 -3.78 2.45 6.33
CA THR A 143 -5.21 2.64 6.03
C THR A 143 -5.80 3.79 6.83
N LEU A 144 -5.42 3.93 8.11
CA LEU A 144 -5.81 5.08 8.93
C LEU A 144 -5.22 6.40 8.40
N MET A 145 -3.97 6.41 7.92
CA MET A 145 -3.38 7.58 7.28
C MET A 145 -4.11 7.94 5.99
N LEU A 146 -4.45 6.97 5.15
CA LEU A 146 -5.27 7.16 3.96
C LEU A 146 -6.64 7.75 4.31
N ALA A 147 -7.31 7.23 5.34
CA ALA A 147 -8.60 7.73 5.79
C ALA A 147 -8.54 9.20 6.26
N HIS A 148 -7.48 9.60 6.97
CA HIS A 148 -7.27 11.01 7.34
C HIS A 148 -6.97 11.88 6.13
N ASN A 149 -6.23 11.36 5.16
CA ASN A 149 -5.88 12.09 3.93
C ASN A 149 -7.09 12.23 2.98
N LEU A 150 -8.05 11.31 3.02
CA LEU A 150 -9.31 11.45 2.28
C LEU A 150 -10.13 12.68 2.71
N ILE A 151 -9.88 13.23 3.90
CA ILE A 151 -10.49 14.52 4.30
C ILE A 151 -10.08 15.63 3.33
N VAL A 152 -8.82 15.65 2.85
CA VAL A 152 -8.37 16.62 1.83
C VAL A 152 -9.18 16.46 0.55
N TYR A 153 -9.40 15.23 0.09
CA TYR A 153 -10.24 14.96 -1.07
C TYR A 153 -11.67 15.47 -0.88
N VAL A 154 -12.29 15.20 0.27
CA VAL A 154 -13.65 15.68 0.58
C VAL A 154 -13.71 17.20 0.55
N ILE A 155 -12.71 17.89 1.12
CA ILE A 155 -12.62 19.37 1.07
C ILE A 155 -12.49 19.87 -0.38
N VAL A 156 -11.60 19.27 -1.17
CA VAL A 156 -11.38 19.66 -2.57
C VAL A 156 -12.66 19.46 -3.40
N VAL A 157 -13.34 18.32 -3.26
CA VAL A 157 -14.62 18.08 -3.93
C VAL A 157 -15.70 19.05 -3.46
N ALA A 158 -15.78 19.35 -2.17
CA ALA A 158 -16.76 20.31 -1.66
C ALA A 158 -16.56 21.73 -2.23
N ILE A 159 -15.31 22.17 -2.42
CA ILE A 159 -14.98 23.48 -3.00
C ILE A 159 -15.29 23.51 -4.50
N PHE A 160 -14.98 22.44 -5.24
CA PHE A 160 -15.09 22.39 -6.70
C PHE A 160 -16.30 21.60 -7.20
N PHE A 161 -17.28 21.33 -6.33
CA PHE A 161 -18.43 20.46 -6.63
C PHE A 161 -19.17 20.90 -7.90
N THR A 162 -19.41 22.21 -8.05
CA THR A 162 -20.11 22.78 -9.22
C THR A 162 -19.38 22.55 -10.55
N SER A 163 -18.06 22.41 -10.51
CA SER A 163 -17.23 22.13 -11.69
C SER A 163 -17.08 20.64 -12.00
N LEU A 164 -17.41 19.77 -11.03
CA LEU A 164 -17.19 18.33 -11.08
C LEU A 164 -18.49 17.52 -11.20
N ASP A 165 -19.64 18.11 -10.88
CA ASP A 165 -20.96 17.47 -10.95
C ASP A 165 -21.42 17.26 -12.40
N GLN A 166 -21.06 18.17 -13.29
CA GLN A 166 -21.41 18.09 -14.72
C GLN A 166 -20.30 17.40 -15.52
N PRO A 167 -20.62 16.83 -16.70
CA PRO A 167 -19.61 16.26 -17.57
C PRO A 167 -18.52 17.27 -17.91
N TYR A 168 -17.27 16.93 -17.61
CA TYR A 168 -16.14 17.82 -17.80
C TYR A 168 -14.99 17.10 -18.50
N ALA A 169 -14.16 17.87 -19.21
CA ALA A 169 -12.88 17.40 -19.71
C ALA A 169 -11.75 18.15 -19.01
N MET A 170 -10.62 17.49 -18.81
CA MET A 170 -9.45 18.18 -18.26
C MET A 170 -8.78 19.08 -19.29
N SER A 171 -8.84 18.73 -20.58
CA SER A 171 -8.22 19.47 -21.68
C SER A 171 -9.22 19.79 -22.78
N GLY A 172 -9.71 21.04 -22.82
CA GLY A 172 -10.66 21.50 -23.84
C GLY A 172 -12.11 21.13 -23.56
N ASP A 173 -12.93 21.15 -24.61
CA ASP A 173 -14.34 20.77 -24.52
C ASP A 173 -14.53 19.27 -24.71
N CYS A 174 -15.65 18.75 -24.23
CA CYS A 174 -16.07 17.36 -24.36
C CYS A 174 -16.50 16.98 -25.79
N VAL A 175 -15.65 17.29 -26.78
CA VAL A 175 -15.90 17.10 -28.21
C VAL A 175 -14.65 16.51 -28.86
N GLY A 176 -14.80 15.45 -29.66
CA GLY A 176 -13.69 14.82 -30.40
C GLY A 176 -12.98 13.70 -29.63
N GLN A 177 -11.65 13.64 -29.74
CA GLN A 177 -10.79 12.57 -29.16
C GLN A 177 -10.41 12.81 -27.68
N VAL A 178 -11.03 13.79 -27.02
CA VAL A 178 -10.76 14.15 -25.62
C VAL A 178 -11.51 13.20 -24.68
N LEU A 179 -10.84 12.75 -23.61
CA LEU A 179 -11.46 11.92 -22.59
C LEU A 179 -12.41 12.75 -21.70
N CYS A 180 -13.70 12.41 -21.77
CA CYS A 180 -14.73 13.03 -20.96
C CYS A 180 -14.96 12.29 -19.65
N HIS A 181 -15.16 13.07 -18.59
CA HIS A 181 -15.49 12.61 -17.25
C HIS A 181 -16.98 12.82 -17.05
N PRO A 182 -17.78 11.76 -16.87
CA PRO A 182 -19.22 11.85 -16.64
C PRO A 182 -19.65 12.78 -15.50
N GLY A 183 -18.75 13.03 -14.53
CA GLY A 183 -19.01 13.84 -13.35
C GLY A 183 -19.09 13.00 -12.08
N ILE A 184 -19.04 13.66 -10.92
CA ILE A 184 -19.16 13.01 -9.62
C ILE A 184 -20.60 12.53 -9.43
N GLY A 185 -20.76 11.26 -9.10
CA GLY A 185 -22.07 10.66 -8.90
C GLY A 185 -21.99 9.39 -8.07
N TRP A 186 -23.03 8.56 -8.12
CA TRP A 186 -23.10 7.32 -7.34
C TRP A 186 -22.01 6.33 -7.77
N TYR A 187 -21.50 6.47 -9.00
CA TYR A 187 -20.36 5.72 -9.48
C TYR A 187 -19.10 5.93 -8.63
N SER A 188 -18.92 7.08 -7.98
CA SER A 188 -17.76 7.36 -7.12
C SER A 188 -17.64 6.40 -5.94
N LEU A 189 -18.74 5.77 -5.51
CA LEU A 189 -18.73 4.71 -4.49
C LEU A 189 -17.96 3.45 -4.94
N SER A 190 -17.75 3.25 -6.24
CA SER A 190 -16.87 2.19 -6.75
C SER A 190 -15.39 2.39 -6.38
N ALA A 191 -15.00 3.53 -5.81
CA ALA A 191 -13.70 3.71 -5.17
C ALA A 191 -13.52 2.80 -3.94
N ILE A 192 -14.61 2.47 -3.22
CA ILE A 192 -14.56 1.64 -2.01
C ILE A 192 -13.95 0.26 -2.29
N PRO A 193 -14.44 -0.54 -3.26
CA PRO A 193 -13.79 -1.81 -3.60
C PRO A 193 -12.36 -1.60 -4.11
N GLY A 194 -12.06 -0.47 -4.77
CA GLY A 194 -10.69 -0.12 -5.15
C GLY A 194 -9.76 0.05 -3.94
N ILE A 195 -10.20 0.77 -2.91
CA ILE A 195 -9.45 0.99 -1.67
C ILE A 195 -9.26 -0.35 -0.92
N LEU A 196 -10.31 -1.17 -0.87
CA LEU A 196 -10.22 -2.51 -0.27
C LEU A 196 -9.20 -3.39 -1.00
N MET A 197 -9.18 -3.36 -2.33
CA MET A 197 -8.17 -4.05 -3.12
C MET A 197 -6.77 -3.52 -2.87
N LEU A 198 -6.61 -2.20 -2.69
CA LEU A 198 -5.33 -1.59 -2.37
C LEU A 198 -4.82 -2.06 -1.00
N ALA A 199 -5.68 -2.10 0.01
CA ALA A 199 -5.35 -2.62 1.34
C ALA A 199 -5.03 -4.12 1.32
N LEU A 200 -5.76 -4.91 0.53
CA LEU A 200 -5.47 -6.34 0.34
C LEU A 200 -4.09 -6.55 -0.29
N ASN A 201 -3.71 -5.71 -1.26
CA ASN A 201 -2.39 -5.79 -1.90
C ASN A 201 -1.28 -5.32 -0.96
N ALA A 202 -1.54 -4.31 -0.15
CA ALA A 202 -0.60 -3.89 0.90
C ALA A 202 -0.25 -5.04 1.85
N GLY A 203 -1.19 -5.94 2.15
CA GLY A 203 -0.96 -7.13 2.96
C GLY A 203 0.18 -8.02 2.46
N TRP A 204 0.11 -8.46 1.20
CA TRP A 204 1.16 -9.32 0.64
C TRP A 204 2.46 -8.56 0.42
N VAL A 205 2.40 -7.27 0.04
CA VAL A 205 3.58 -6.42 -0.15
C VAL A 205 4.36 -6.28 1.17
N THR A 206 3.67 -5.93 2.25
CA THR A 206 4.28 -5.79 3.59
C THR A 206 4.86 -7.10 4.08
N LEU A 207 4.16 -8.23 3.88
CA LEU A 207 4.68 -9.55 4.24
C LEU A 207 5.94 -9.91 3.44
N LEU A 208 5.87 -9.81 2.12
CA LEU A 208 6.96 -10.21 1.22
C LEU A 208 8.20 -9.34 1.43
N LEU A 209 8.04 -8.03 1.33
CA LEU A 209 9.14 -7.08 1.45
C LEU A 209 9.71 -7.04 2.87
N GLY A 210 8.85 -7.14 3.89
CA GLY A 210 9.29 -7.24 5.28
C GLY A 210 10.14 -8.49 5.53
N ILE A 211 9.74 -9.66 5.01
CA ILE A 211 10.57 -10.88 5.16
C ILE A 211 11.91 -10.70 4.45
N ILE A 212 11.91 -10.16 3.23
CA ILE A 212 13.14 -9.96 2.44
C ILE A 212 14.10 -8.98 3.13
N SER A 213 13.60 -7.86 3.65
CA SER A 213 14.42 -6.83 4.32
C SER A 213 15.03 -7.34 5.63
N THR A 214 14.34 -8.23 6.37
CA THR A 214 14.93 -8.84 7.57
C THR A 214 16.20 -9.64 7.22
N ARG A 215 16.21 -10.29 6.05
CA ARG A 215 17.38 -11.03 5.55
C ARG A 215 18.45 -10.10 4.95
N TYR A 216 18.01 -9.08 4.22
CA TYR A 216 18.88 -8.17 3.47
C TYR A 216 18.60 -6.72 3.87
N ARG A 217 19.41 -6.19 4.80
CA ARG A 217 19.20 -4.86 5.40
C ARG A 217 19.42 -3.67 4.44
N ASP A 218 19.98 -3.90 3.26
CA ASP A 218 20.18 -2.86 2.25
C ASP A 218 18.97 -2.66 1.31
N ILE A 219 18.04 -3.63 1.29
CA ILE A 219 16.84 -3.58 0.45
C ILE A 219 15.97 -2.34 0.72
N PRO A 220 15.73 -1.90 1.97
CA PRO A 220 14.98 -0.67 2.25
C PRO A 220 15.51 0.55 1.51
N GLN A 221 16.83 0.76 1.50
CA GLN A 221 17.44 1.89 0.82
C GLN A 221 17.24 1.82 -0.71
N VAL A 222 17.46 0.64 -1.31
CA VAL A 222 17.29 0.44 -2.75
C VAL A 222 15.84 0.66 -3.17
N ILE A 223 14.88 0.09 -2.44
CA ILE A 223 13.47 0.21 -2.75
C ILE A 223 12.98 1.65 -2.54
N ASN A 224 13.46 2.39 -1.53
CA ASN A 224 13.11 3.81 -1.36
C ASN A 224 13.52 4.66 -2.58
N SER A 225 14.71 4.42 -3.14
CA SER A 225 15.13 5.04 -4.41
C SER A 225 14.22 4.64 -5.57
N LEU A 226 13.82 3.37 -5.65
CA LEU A 226 12.89 2.90 -6.68
C LEU A 226 11.48 3.48 -6.51
N ILE A 227 10.97 3.65 -5.29
CA ILE A 227 9.69 4.32 -5.02
C ILE A 227 9.72 5.73 -5.60
N GLN A 228 10.80 6.48 -5.37
CA GLN A 228 10.94 7.83 -5.93
C GLN A 228 10.96 7.82 -7.47
N LEU A 229 11.64 6.87 -8.10
CA LEU A 229 11.62 6.72 -9.56
C LEU A 229 10.21 6.35 -10.08
N LEU A 230 9.55 5.39 -9.43
CA LEU A 230 8.23 4.89 -9.78
C LEU A 230 7.15 5.97 -9.67
N PHE A 231 7.30 6.90 -8.72
CA PHE A 231 6.44 8.08 -8.62
C PHE A 231 6.42 8.88 -9.92
N TYR A 232 7.59 9.17 -10.49
CA TYR A 232 7.69 9.96 -11.73
C TYR A 232 7.24 9.18 -12.97
N MET A 233 7.47 7.86 -12.98
CA MET A 233 7.01 6.98 -14.06
C MET A 233 5.49 6.76 -14.08
N THR A 234 4.79 7.09 -13.00
CA THR A 234 3.35 6.90 -12.88
C THR A 234 2.64 8.24 -13.09
N PRO A 235 1.51 8.30 -13.84
CA PRO A 235 0.76 9.53 -14.07
C PRO A 235 0.02 9.99 -12.80
N ILE A 236 0.77 10.50 -11.82
CA ILE A 236 0.24 11.06 -10.58
C ILE A 236 0.07 12.57 -10.73
N VAL A 237 1.14 13.21 -11.19
CA VAL A 237 1.23 14.67 -11.34
C VAL A 237 0.75 15.13 -12.71
N TRP A 238 0.84 14.28 -13.73
CA TRP A 238 0.46 14.60 -15.09
C TRP A 238 -0.77 13.76 -15.51
N PRO A 239 -1.75 14.36 -16.20
CA PRO A 239 -2.95 13.67 -16.64
C PRO A 239 -2.74 12.93 -17.96
N ILE A 240 -3.35 11.75 -18.09
CA ILE A 240 -3.31 10.95 -19.33
C ILE A 240 -4.12 11.61 -20.45
N ASP A 241 -5.08 12.46 -20.09
CA ASP A 241 -5.96 13.23 -20.98
C ASP A 241 -5.16 14.08 -21.97
N GLN A 242 -4.08 14.70 -21.48
CA GLN A 242 -3.17 15.50 -22.32
C GLN A 242 -2.37 14.67 -23.33
N LEU A 243 -2.11 13.39 -23.02
CA LEU A 243 -1.42 12.50 -23.96
C LEU A 243 -2.35 12.04 -25.10
N MET A 244 -3.67 12.03 -24.87
CA MET A 244 -4.67 11.62 -25.85
C MET A 244 -5.16 12.79 -26.72
N ALA A 245 -5.14 14.01 -26.20
CA ALA A 245 -5.70 15.20 -26.88
C ALA A 245 -4.87 15.75 -28.06
N GLY A 246 -3.85 15.03 -28.56
CA GLY A 246 -3.19 15.33 -29.85
C GLY A 246 -2.58 16.74 -29.99
N GLY A 247 -2.04 17.31 -28.90
CA GLY A 247 -1.41 18.65 -28.91
C GLY A 247 0.06 18.64 -29.38
N ALA A 248 0.84 19.67 -28.99
CA ALA A 248 2.27 19.86 -29.30
C ALA A 248 3.23 18.71 -28.88
N ARG A 249 2.69 17.58 -28.44
CA ARG A 249 3.35 16.36 -27.95
C ARG A 249 2.87 15.10 -28.70
N ASP A 250 2.39 15.21 -29.93
CA ASP A 250 2.08 14.05 -30.80
C ASP A 250 3.25 13.05 -30.91
N SER A 251 4.49 13.53 -30.78
CA SER A 251 5.71 12.71 -30.70
C SER A 251 5.83 11.85 -29.42
N ILE A 252 4.99 12.10 -28.40
CA ILE A 252 4.94 11.39 -27.11
C ILE A 252 3.76 10.39 -27.06
N SER A 253 2.94 10.29 -28.12
CA SER A 253 1.89 9.27 -28.23
C SER A 253 2.43 7.83 -28.05
N GLY A 254 3.69 7.59 -28.41
CA GLY A 254 4.41 6.34 -28.15
C GLY A 254 4.68 6.02 -26.66
N ALA A 255 4.46 6.97 -25.75
CA ALA A 255 4.57 6.77 -24.30
C ALA A 255 3.35 6.06 -23.70
N LEU A 256 2.17 6.19 -24.33
CA LEU A 256 0.90 5.67 -23.80
C LEU A 256 0.91 4.15 -23.53
N PRO A 257 1.50 3.30 -24.40
CA PRO A 257 1.68 1.87 -24.10
C PRO A 257 2.50 1.61 -22.83
N PHE A 258 3.54 2.42 -22.56
CA PHE A 258 4.36 2.27 -21.35
C PHE A 258 3.59 2.64 -20.09
N VAL A 259 2.67 3.62 -20.18
CA VAL A 259 1.78 3.98 -19.07
C VAL A 259 0.84 2.82 -18.73
N TYR A 260 0.23 2.21 -19.75
CA TYR A 260 -0.64 1.05 -19.56
C TYR A 260 0.12 -0.23 -19.19
N ALA A 261 1.43 -0.30 -19.46
CA ALA A 261 2.26 -1.41 -19.01
C ALA A 261 2.64 -1.29 -17.51
N ASN A 262 2.55 -0.09 -16.92
CA ASN A 262 2.93 0.14 -15.53
C ASN A 262 1.85 -0.39 -14.56
N PRO A 263 2.17 -1.37 -13.69
CA PRO A 263 1.22 -1.89 -12.71
C PRO A 263 0.65 -0.83 -11.76
N LEU A 264 1.47 0.13 -11.34
CA LEU A 264 1.10 1.16 -10.36
C LEU A 264 0.06 2.12 -10.93
N PHE A 265 0.05 2.32 -12.25
CA PHE A 265 -1.02 3.06 -12.92
C PHE A 265 -2.38 2.44 -12.64
N HIS A 266 -2.50 1.11 -12.78
CA HIS A 266 -3.77 0.42 -12.55
C HIS A 266 -4.21 0.47 -11.08
N PHE A 267 -3.27 0.33 -10.14
CA PHE A 267 -3.55 0.48 -8.70
C PHE A 267 -4.07 1.88 -8.33
N ILE A 268 -3.50 2.93 -8.92
CA ILE A 268 -3.99 4.29 -8.70
C ILE A 268 -5.35 4.48 -9.38
N GLN A 269 -5.54 3.98 -10.60
CA GLN A 269 -6.76 4.24 -11.36
C GLN A 269 -8.01 3.58 -10.80
N ILE A 270 -7.93 2.38 -10.22
CA ILE A 270 -9.11 1.72 -9.62
C ILE A 270 -9.72 2.51 -8.45
N VAL A 271 -8.94 3.40 -7.82
CA VAL A 271 -9.41 4.30 -6.76
C VAL A 271 -9.63 5.71 -7.29
N ARG A 272 -8.71 6.24 -8.08
CA ARG A 272 -8.78 7.62 -8.56
C ARG A 272 -9.93 7.86 -9.51
N ALA A 273 -10.09 7.01 -10.53
CA ALA A 273 -11.06 7.25 -11.59
C ALA A 273 -12.48 7.48 -11.03
N PRO A 274 -13.03 6.63 -10.13
CA PRO A 274 -14.33 6.88 -9.54
C PRO A 274 -14.38 8.18 -8.71
N LEU A 275 -13.32 8.50 -7.96
CA LEU A 275 -13.27 9.68 -7.11
C LEU A 275 -13.29 10.99 -7.90
N ILE A 276 -12.83 10.98 -9.15
CA ILE A 276 -12.91 12.14 -10.04
C ILE A 276 -14.10 12.05 -11.01
N GLY A 277 -14.97 11.04 -10.90
CA GLY A 277 -16.13 10.89 -11.76
C GLY A 277 -15.84 10.24 -13.12
N GLN A 278 -14.72 9.52 -13.26
CA GLN A 278 -14.35 8.73 -14.44
C GLN A 278 -14.71 7.24 -14.24
N ALA A 279 -15.15 6.57 -15.31
CA ALA A 279 -15.31 5.12 -15.30
C ALA A 279 -13.97 4.38 -15.21
N VAL A 280 -13.89 3.38 -14.34
CA VAL A 280 -12.72 2.49 -14.24
C VAL A 280 -12.69 1.54 -15.42
N SER A 281 -11.56 1.47 -16.11
CA SER A 281 -11.32 0.46 -17.14
C SER A 281 -11.33 -0.94 -16.56
N ILE A 282 -12.03 -1.87 -17.22
CA ILE A 282 -12.07 -3.28 -16.82
C ILE A 282 -10.69 -3.95 -16.89
N ASN A 283 -9.82 -3.48 -17.79
CA ASN A 283 -8.45 -3.97 -17.89
C ASN A 283 -7.65 -3.68 -16.61
N SER A 284 -7.86 -2.52 -15.99
CA SER A 284 -7.22 -2.19 -14.72
C SER A 284 -7.63 -3.15 -13.60
N TRP A 285 -8.90 -3.58 -13.58
CA TRP A 285 -9.35 -4.60 -12.64
C TRP A 285 -8.65 -5.95 -12.87
N PHE A 286 -8.56 -6.41 -14.12
CA PHE A 286 -7.87 -7.67 -14.43
C PHE A 286 -6.39 -7.64 -14.06
N VAL A 287 -5.68 -6.55 -14.36
CA VAL A 287 -4.27 -6.40 -14.01
C VAL A 287 -4.08 -6.42 -12.49
N VAL A 288 -4.87 -5.63 -11.76
CA VAL A 288 -4.80 -5.59 -10.28
C VAL A 288 -5.13 -6.97 -9.68
N LEU A 289 -6.18 -7.64 -10.14
CA LEU A 289 -6.54 -8.97 -9.66
C LEU A 289 -5.45 -10.00 -9.96
N GLY A 290 -4.86 -9.97 -11.16
CA GLY A 290 -3.74 -10.83 -11.53
C GLY A 290 -2.54 -10.64 -10.61
N ILE A 291 -2.14 -9.38 -10.36
CA ILE A 291 -1.06 -9.04 -9.43
C ILE A 291 -1.41 -9.47 -8.00
N THR A 292 -2.66 -9.32 -7.59
CA THR A 292 -3.12 -9.73 -6.26
C THR A 292 -2.92 -11.23 -6.07
N VAL A 293 -3.35 -12.04 -7.03
CA VAL A 293 -3.22 -13.50 -6.98
C VAL A 293 -1.74 -13.92 -6.96
N VAL A 294 -0.93 -13.35 -7.87
CA VAL A 294 0.51 -13.64 -7.94
C VAL A 294 1.22 -13.20 -6.66
N GLY A 295 0.95 -11.99 -6.19
CA GLY A 295 1.55 -11.39 -4.99
C GLY A 295 1.26 -12.19 -3.72
N TRP A 296 -0.01 -12.59 -3.51
CA TRP A 296 -0.36 -13.48 -2.40
C TRP A 296 0.27 -14.87 -2.54
N GLY A 297 0.36 -15.42 -3.76
CA GLY A 297 1.08 -16.66 -4.02
C GLY A 297 2.55 -16.58 -3.61
N LEU A 298 3.25 -15.50 -3.99
CA LEU A 298 4.64 -15.26 -3.60
C LEU A 298 4.80 -15.04 -2.09
N ALA A 299 3.90 -14.27 -1.47
CA ALA A 299 3.91 -14.06 -0.03
C ALA A 299 3.69 -15.37 0.75
N LEU A 300 2.79 -16.25 0.29
CA LEU A 300 2.58 -17.57 0.87
C LEU A 300 3.81 -18.47 0.75
N VAL A 301 4.49 -18.44 -0.39
CA VAL A 301 5.76 -19.17 -0.59
C VAL A 301 6.84 -18.63 0.34
N ALA A 302 6.96 -17.31 0.47
CA ALA A 302 7.90 -16.69 1.40
C ALA A 302 7.59 -17.06 2.87
N MET A 303 6.32 -17.00 3.27
CA MET A 303 5.86 -17.41 4.60
C MET A 303 6.15 -18.88 4.86
N ARG A 304 5.87 -19.79 3.91
CA ARG A 304 6.18 -21.21 4.03
C ARG A 304 7.68 -21.44 4.27
N ASN A 305 8.54 -20.75 3.53
CA ASN A 305 9.98 -21.06 3.52
C ASN A 305 10.77 -20.35 4.62
N TYR A 306 10.36 -19.14 5.01
CA TYR A 306 11.19 -18.22 5.77
C TYR A 306 10.58 -17.71 7.07
N ARG A 307 9.28 -17.92 7.35
CA ARG A 307 8.61 -17.47 8.58
C ARG A 307 9.38 -17.78 9.86
N SER A 308 9.86 -19.02 10.01
CA SER A 308 10.58 -19.44 11.23
C SER A 308 11.97 -18.83 11.37
N ARG A 309 12.51 -18.24 10.30
CA ARG A 309 13.84 -17.61 10.29
C ARG A 309 13.79 -16.12 10.59
N VAL A 310 12.63 -15.49 10.46
CA VAL A 310 12.47 -14.05 10.69
C VAL A 310 12.93 -13.66 12.10
N SER A 311 12.57 -14.41 13.14
CA SER A 311 13.01 -14.13 14.51
C SER A 311 14.52 -14.23 14.73
N TYR A 312 15.23 -14.94 13.85
CA TYR A 312 16.70 -15.06 13.87
C TYR A 312 17.38 -13.96 13.04
N TRP A 313 16.74 -13.50 11.97
CA TRP A 313 17.28 -12.47 11.09
C TRP A 313 17.09 -11.05 11.60
N VAL A 314 16.04 -10.84 12.39
CA VAL A 314 15.78 -9.57 13.05
C VAL A 314 16.77 -9.35 14.19
#